data_AF-A0A934RC63-F1
#
_entry.id   AF-A0A934RC63-F1
#
_cell.length_a   1.000
_cell.length_b   1.000
_cell.length_c   1.000
_cell.angle_alpha   90.00
_cell.angle_beta   90.00
_cell.angle_gamma   90.00
#
_symmetry.space_group_name_H-M   'P 1'
#
loop_
_entity.id
_entity.type
_entity.pdbx_description
1 polymer ?
#
loop_
_entity_poly.entity_id
_entity_poly.type
_entity_poly.pdbx_seq_one_letter_code
_entity_poly.pdbx_strand_id
1 'polypeptide(L)'
;MRTALFQIPLIVLLTGCGKETPPKSASLQAWEGSEVTVHFRRDVLGASGSPIAPTTTWQNQTKVSLDGKIIEARLDGVFFESHYKHNSGDTDLRHSVFWIPNASILTVESRQ
;
A
#
# COMPACT_ATOMS: atom_id res chain seq x y z
N MET A 1 -1.17 -40.05 -55.46
CA MET A 1 -1.11 -40.47 -54.04
C MET A 1 0.33 -40.65 -53.62
N ARG A 2 0.90 -39.71 -52.85
CA ARG A 2 2.08 -39.92 -52.00
C ARG A 2 2.12 -38.83 -50.94
N THR A 3 2.42 -39.29 -49.74
CA THR A 3 2.08 -38.77 -48.42
C THR A 3 2.86 -37.49 -48.06
N ALA A 4 2.17 -36.57 -47.39
CA ALA A 4 2.70 -35.33 -46.83
C ALA A 4 3.55 -35.59 -45.58
N LEU A 5 4.57 -34.75 -45.36
CA LEU A 5 5.21 -34.54 -44.06
C LEU A 5 5.41 -33.03 -43.87
N PHE A 6 4.40 -32.38 -43.30
CA PHE A 6 4.51 -31.03 -42.75
C PHE A 6 5.26 -31.13 -41.42
N GLN A 7 6.49 -30.64 -41.36
CA GLN A 7 7.17 -30.42 -40.09
C GLN A 7 6.58 -29.17 -39.42
N ILE A 8 5.81 -29.38 -38.35
CA ILE A 8 5.34 -28.32 -37.46
C ILE A 8 6.48 -28.04 -36.47
N PRO A 9 7.08 -26.85 -36.43
CA PRO A 9 7.95 -26.49 -35.32
C PRO A 9 7.06 -26.29 -34.08
N LEU A 10 7.26 -27.16 -33.10
CA LEU A 10 6.75 -27.08 -31.75
C LEU A 10 7.31 -25.81 -31.10
N ILE A 11 6.57 -24.69 -31.19
CA ILE A 11 6.84 -23.50 -30.40
C ILE A 11 6.49 -23.86 -28.95
N VAL A 12 7.51 -24.22 -28.18
CA VAL A 12 7.45 -24.31 -26.72
C VAL A 12 7.23 -22.90 -26.21
N LEU A 13 5.96 -22.53 -26.01
CA LEU A 13 5.56 -21.40 -25.17
C LEU A 13 5.97 -21.74 -23.74
N LEU A 14 7.22 -21.42 -23.41
CA LEU A 14 7.66 -21.16 -22.04
C LEU A 14 6.91 -19.93 -21.56
N THR A 15 5.61 -20.07 -21.26
CA THR A 15 4.95 -19.15 -20.34
C THR A 15 5.58 -19.43 -18.98
N GLY A 16 6.71 -18.79 -18.74
CA GLY A 16 7.22 -18.59 -17.40
C GLY A 16 6.06 -18.04 -16.61
N CYS A 17 5.60 -18.83 -15.64
CA CYS A 17 4.73 -18.37 -14.57
C CYS A 17 5.58 -17.42 -13.73
N GLY A 18 5.87 -16.24 -14.29
CA GLY A 18 6.27 -15.10 -13.51
C GLY A 18 5.15 -14.93 -12.52
N LYS A 19 5.45 -15.12 -11.24
CA LYS A 19 4.56 -14.72 -10.17
C LYS A 19 4.47 -13.19 -10.28
N GLU A 20 3.60 -12.72 -11.18
CA GLU A 20 3.24 -11.31 -11.28
C GLU A 20 2.67 -10.99 -9.91
N THR A 21 3.51 -10.33 -9.11
CA THR A 21 3.08 -9.84 -7.81
C THR A 21 1.99 -8.83 -8.16
N PRO A 22 0.74 -9.03 -7.73
CA PRO A 22 -0.35 -8.17 -8.16
C PRO A 22 0.03 -6.72 -7.86
N PRO A 23 -0.33 -5.77 -8.75
CA PRO A 23 -0.01 -4.37 -8.54
C PRO A 23 -0.52 -3.95 -7.16
N LYS A 24 0.31 -3.24 -6.39
CA LYS A 24 0.00 -2.83 -5.00
C LYS A 24 -1.35 -2.11 -4.90
N SER A 25 -1.76 -1.39 -5.95
CA SER A 25 -3.08 -0.78 -6.05
C SER A 25 -4.25 -1.79 -6.00
N ALA A 26 -4.13 -2.95 -6.65
CA ALA A 26 -5.15 -4.00 -6.58
C ALA A 26 -5.30 -4.56 -5.16
N SER A 27 -4.20 -4.60 -4.39
CA SER A 27 -4.24 -4.99 -2.98
C SER A 27 -4.83 -3.90 -2.07
N LEU A 28 -4.72 -2.62 -2.44
CA LEU A 28 -5.26 -1.49 -1.68
C LEU A 28 -6.77 -1.29 -1.93
N GLN A 29 -7.24 -1.60 -3.14
CA GLN A 29 -8.67 -1.62 -3.47
C GLN A 29 -9.47 -2.56 -2.57
N ALA A 30 -8.86 -3.67 -2.13
CA ALA A 30 -9.50 -4.59 -1.18
C ALA A 30 -9.80 -3.97 0.19
N TRP A 31 -9.18 -2.85 0.53
CA TRP A 31 -9.38 -2.12 1.79
C TRP A 31 -10.31 -0.91 1.64
N GLU A 32 -10.80 -0.61 0.43
CA GLU A 32 -11.77 0.47 0.24
C GLU A 32 -13.00 0.26 1.13
N GLY A 33 -13.43 1.33 1.80
CA GLY A 33 -14.54 1.28 2.73
C GLY A 33 -14.21 0.74 4.13
N SER A 34 -13.01 0.20 4.35
CA SER A 34 -12.61 -0.38 5.64
C SER A 34 -11.87 0.61 6.54
N GLU A 35 -12.08 0.49 7.85
CA GLU A 35 -11.28 1.18 8.87
C GLU A 35 -9.92 0.48 9.03
N VAL A 36 -8.85 1.21 8.78
CA VAL A 36 -7.48 0.70 8.75
C VAL A 36 -6.50 1.67 9.40
N THR A 37 -5.32 1.17 9.74
CA THR A 37 -4.15 1.97 10.05
C THR A 37 -3.16 1.88 8.89
N VAL A 38 -2.82 3.03 8.30
CA VAL A 38 -1.78 3.16 7.28
C VAL A 38 -0.47 3.52 7.96
N HIS A 39 0.53 2.64 7.86
CA HIS A 39 1.88 2.91 8.35
C HIS A 39 2.75 3.47 7.23
N PHE A 40 3.44 4.57 7.48
CA PHE A 40 4.30 5.20 6.48
C PHE A 40 5.73 4.64 6.52
N ARG A 41 6.33 4.60 5.33
CA ARG A 41 7.77 4.42 5.16
C ARG A 41 8.52 5.54 5.88
N ARG A 42 9.65 5.20 6.48
CA ARG A 42 10.39 6.10 7.39
C ARG A 42 11.56 6.80 6.74
N ASP A 43 12.10 6.19 5.69
CA ASP A 43 13.11 6.80 4.84
C ASP A 43 12.57 8.03 4.12
N VAL A 44 11.29 8.02 3.72
CA VAL A 44 10.62 9.21 3.15
C VAL A 44 10.26 10.28 4.19
N LEU A 45 10.32 9.96 5.49
CA LEU A 45 10.06 10.89 6.59
C LEU A 45 11.35 11.45 7.22
N GLY A 46 12.52 11.17 6.64
CA GLY A 46 13.81 11.63 7.17
C GLY A 46 14.28 10.90 8.44
N ALA A 47 13.64 9.78 8.79
CA ALA A 47 13.92 8.96 9.97
C ALA A 47 14.69 7.66 9.61
N SER A 48 15.58 7.72 8.62
CA SER A 48 16.38 6.58 8.18
C SER A 48 17.33 6.09 9.28
N GLY A 49 17.24 4.80 9.64
CA GLY A 49 18.20 4.14 10.54
C GLY A 49 17.76 3.96 12.00
N SER A 50 16.53 4.37 12.37
CA SER A 50 16.03 4.17 13.74
C SER A 50 15.44 2.76 13.93
N PRO A 51 15.86 1.98 14.95
CA PRO A 51 15.39 0.61 15.23
C PRO A 51 13.99 0.57 15.86
N ILE A 52 13.09 1.45 15.40
CA ILE A 52 11.73 1.56 15.90
C ILE A 52 10.88 0.48 15.20
N ALA A 53 9.98 -0.18 15.92
CA ALA A 53 9.08 -1.19 15.33
C ALA A 53 8.24 -0.58 14.20
N PRO A 54 8.04 -1.23 13.05
CA PRO A 54 7.39 -0.65 11.86
C PRO A 54 5.96 -0.14 12.08
N THR A 55 5.31 -0.58 13.16
CA THR A 55 3.93 -0.25 13.54
C THR A 55 3.79 0.91 14.53
N THR A 56 4.87 1.59 14.89
CA THR A 56 4.80 2.76 15.80
C THR A 56 3.95 3.88 15.19
N THR A 57 3.15 4.55 16.03
CA THR A 57 2.23 5.64 15.65
C THR A 57 2.88 7.03 15.66
N TRP A 58 3.85 7.27 16.55
CA TRP A 58 4.51 8.57 16.73
C TRP A 58 6.03 8.45 16.81
N GLN A 59 6.75 9.40 16.22
CA GLN A 59 8.19 9.55 16.35
C GLN A 59 8.54 11.04 16.50
N ASN A 60 9.25 11.42 17.55
CA ASN A 60 9.64 12.82 17.81
C ASN A 60 8.45 13.80 17.69
N GLN A 61 7.30 13.44 18.29
CA GLN A 61 6.04 14.19 18.20
C GLN A 61 5.39 14.27 16.80
N THR A 62 6.00 13.65 15.78
CA THR A 62 5.44 13.54 14.43
C THR A 62 4.68 12.22 14.30
N LYS A 63 3.47 12.27 13.75
CA LYS A 63 2.68 11.05 13.50
C LYS A 63 3.27 10.30 12.29
N VAL A 64 3.58 9.02 12.48
CA VAL A 64 4.19 8.12 11.47
C VAL A 64 3.24 7.01 10.99
N SER A 65 1.98 7.07 11.44
CA SER A 65 0.85 6.31 10.89
C SER A 65 -0.40 7.17 10.86
N LEU A 66 -1.42 6.79 10.10
CA LEU A 66 -2.75 7.39 10.14
C LEU A 66 -3.82 6.32 10.27
N ASP A 67 -4.77 6.55 11.18
CA ASP A 67 -5.93 5.68 11.40
C ASP A 67 -7.14 6.33 10.74
N GLY A 68 -7.98 5.54 10.12
CA GLY A 68 -9.14 6.03 9.38
C GLY A 68 -9.54 5.11 8.25
N LYS A 69 -10.15 5.66 7.21
CA LYS A 69 -10.83 4.89 6.18
C LYS A 69 -10.28 5.20 4.79
N ILE A 70 -10.01 4.15 4.01
CA ILE A 70 -9.70 4.30 2.59
C ILE A 70 -11.02 4.58 1.86
N ILE A 71 -11.12 5.76 1.25
CA ILE A 71 -12.30 6.20 0.48
C ILE A 71 -12.22 5.68 -0.96
N GLU A 72 -11.04 5.77 -1.55
CA GLU A 72 -10.78 5.40 -2.95
C GLU A 72 -9.31 5.00 -3.09
N ALA A 73 -9.04 3.89 -3.78
CA ALA A 73 -7.71 3.44 -4.13
C ALA A 73 -7.46 3.53 -5.64
N ARG A 74 -6.39 4.25 -6.00
CA ARG A 74 -5.94 4.45 -7.37
C ARG A 74 -4.63 3.70 -7.60
N LEU A 75 -4.17 3.71 -8.85
CA LEU A 75 -2.93 3.05 -9.27
C LEU A 75 -1.69 3.59 -8.53
N ASP A 76 -1.70 4.87 -8.16
CA ASP A 76 -0.56 5.60 -7.62
C ASP A 76 -0.70 5.99 -6.14
N GLY A 77 -1.86 5.79 -5.53
CA GLY A 77 -2.11 6.13 -4.13
C GLY A 77 -3.55 5.91 -3.70
N VAL A 78 -3.89 6.42 -2.52
CA VAL A 78 -5.23 6.32 -1.92
C VAL A 78 -5.71 7.67 -1.39
N PHE A 79 -7.02 7.90 -1.48
CA PHE A 79 -7.70 8.92 -0.68
C PHE A 79 -8.10 8.32 0.67
N PHE A 80 -7.67 8.97 1.74
CA PHE A 80 -7.78 8.46 3.10
C PHE A 80 -8.45 9.48 4.02
N GLU A 81 -9.62 9.15 4.52
CA GLU A 81 -10.31 9.94 5.54
C GLU A 81 -9.76 9.61 6.92
N SER A 82 -9.34 10.61 7.69
CA SER A 82 -8.79 10.37 9.04
C SER A 82 -9.26 11.40 10.05
N HIS A 83 -9.50 10.92 11.26
CA HIS A 83 -9.66 11.73 12.46
C HIS A 83 -8.37 11.62 13.29
N TYR A 84 -7.59 12.69 13.37
CA TYR A 84 -6.24 12.65 13.92
C TYR A 84 -5.95 13.81 14.86
N LYS A 85 -5.03 13.57 15.79
CA LYS A 85 -4.41 14.60 16.62
C LYS A 85 -3.23 15.18 15.87
N HIS A 86 -3.02 16.49 15.93
CA HIS A 86 -1.88 17.12 15.26
C HIS A 86 -0.57 16.76 15.96
N ASN A 87 -0.58 16.76 17.29
CA ASN A 87 0.54 16.32 18.14
C ASN A 87 0.11 15.22 19.13
N SER A 88 1.08 14.45 19.63
CA SER A 88 0.84 13.33 20.56
C SER A 88 0.15 13.71 21.88
N GLY A 89 0.18 14.99 22.26
CA GLY A 89 -0.44 15.51 23.48
C GLY A 89 -1.78 16.20 23.28
N ASP A 90 -2.24 16.39 22.04
CA ASP A 90 -3.47 17.14 21.79
C ASP A 90 -4.70 16.37 22.30
N THR A 91 -5.71 17.09 22.78
CA THR A 91 -7.01 16.52 23.11
C THR A 91 -7.95 16.52 21.91
N ASP A 92 -7.79 17.49 21.03
CA ASP A 92 -8.73 17.76 19.95
C ASP A 92 -8.40 16.90 18.73
N LEU A 93 -9.45 16.30 18.15
CA LEU A 93 -9.36 15.59 16.90
C LEU A 93 -9.68 16.53 15.75
N ARG A 94 -8.84 16.49 14.73
CA ARG A 94 -9.06 17.12 13.44
C ARG A 94 -9.55 16.08 12.45
N HIS A 95 -10.40 16.50 11.52
CA HIS A 95 -10.86 15.67 10.42
C HIS A 95 -10.29 16.19 9.11
N SER A 96 -9.77 15.29 8.28
CA SER A 96 -9.29 15.64 6.94
C SER A 96 -9.27 14.42 6.02
N VAL A 97 -9.24 14.70 4.72
CA VAL A 97 -9.02 13.70 3.67
C VAL A 97 -7.64 13.93 3.08
N PHE A 98 -6.82 12.88 3.10
CA PHE A 98 -5.44 12.91 2.64
C PHE A 98 -5.30 12.16 1.32
N TRP A 99 -4.45 12.68 0.44
CA TRP A 99 -3.87 11.90 -0.64
C TRP A 99 -2.58 11.23 -0.15
N ILE A 100 -2.53 9.90 -0.19
CA ILE A 100 -1.38 9.12 0.27
C ILE A 100 -0.80 8.34 -0.93
N PRO A 101 0.41 8.66 -1.41
CA PRO A 101 1.02 7.95 -2.52
C PRO A 101 1.48 6.54 -2.13
N ASN A 102 1.36 5.57 -3.03
CA ASN A 102 1.73 4.17 -2.79
C ASN A 102 3.19 3.98 -2.37
N ALA A 103 4.06 4.89 -2.83
CA ALA A 103 5.47 4.92 -2.53
C ALA A 103 5.79 5.30 -1.07
N SER A 104 4.87 5.98 -0.35
CA SER A 104 5.03 6.33 1.06
C SER A 104 4.43 5.31 2.02
N ILE A 105 3.57 4.39 1.53
CA ILE A 105 2.92 3.38 2.36
C ILE A 105 3.89 2.21 2.61
N LEU A 106 4.16 1.93 3.89
CA LEU A 106 4.88 0.74 4.31
C LEU A 106 3.94 -0.48 4.34
N THR A 107 2.86 -0.38 5.12
CA THR A 107 1.83 -1.43 5.26
C THR A 107 0.49 -0.81 5.65
N VAL A 108 -0.60 -1.57 5.44
CA VAL A 108 -1.97 -1.24 5.85
C VAL A 108 -2.49 -2.39 6.71
N GLU A 109 -3.03 -2.06 7.88
CA GLU A 109 -3.53 -3.05 8.84
C GLU A 109 -5.01 -2.78 9.17
N SER A 110 -5.80 -3.84 9.30
CA SER A 110 -7.20 -3.72 9.73
C SER A 110 -7.25 -3.19 11.16
N ARG A 111 -8.16 -2.24 11.40
CA ARG A 111 -8.47 -1.80 12.76
C ARG A 111 -9.50 -2.75 13.36
N GLN A 112 -9.12 -3.51 14.39
CA GLN A 112 -10.04 -4.34 15.18
C GLN A 112 -10.80 -3.51 16.21
#